data_AF-A0A7C4BNC2-F1
#
_entry.id   AF-A0A7C4BNC2-F1
#
_cell.length_a   1.000
_cell.length_b   1.000
_cell.length_c   1.000
_cell.angle_alpha   90.00
_cell.angle_beta   90.00
_cell.angle_gamma   90.00
#
_symmetry.space_group_name_H-M   'P 1'
#
loop_
_entity.id
_entity.type
_entity.pdbx_description
1 polymer ?
#
loop_
_entity_poly.entity_id
_entity_poly.type
_entity_poly.pdbx_seq_one_letter_code
_entity_poly.pdbx_strand_id
1 'polypeptide(L)'
;MNILSLLMIISFATILIAMAYAQDTALYGEPKGKPSESIERIKPVGYTDKDWKNSDFYFIQTELSPATLYFSKTKTLTFFANMADYGLGAPTFASYIIDNGKSQKIIKSGDEMNPKDMCECWILVWFAGAKGWDNWDSPWVVYLQKRPTTMKLDENGLSFDFADSAGYVALLPLYGYYKPPQKGKEYLSSHGLPSKNIKTWEWSDNLPSNVLARIRYWAMVLREFPIYCEDSFSINRTNDSVIVRQSFQWISINDDWKTPHLKLAPVSPPLAQVSMDKTFPVKF
;
A
#
# COMPACT_ATOMS: atom_id res chain seq x y z
N MET A 1 24.11 -11.30 -49.41
CA MET A 1 23.78 -11.02 -48.00
C MET A 1 23.11 -9.66 -47.96
N ASN A 2 21.81 -9.60 -47.68
CA ASN A 2 20.98 -8.43 -47.96
C ASN A 2 21.05 -7.40 -46.81
N ILE A 3 21.01 -6.10 -47.12
CA ILE A 3 21.17 -5.01 -46.15
C ILE A 3 20.13 -5.08 -45.00
N LEU A 4 18.94 -5.63 -45.26
CA LEU A 4 17.93 -5.91 -44.22
C LEU A 4 18.38 -6.94 -43.19
N SER A 5 19.17 -7.94 -43.56
CA SER A 5 19.67 -8.97 -42.64
C SER A 5 20.73 -8.39 -41.68
N LEU A 6 21.52 -7.40 -42.13
CA LEU A 6 22.53 -6.74 -41.30
C LEU A 6 21.89 -5.78 -40.29
N LEU A 7 20.84 -5.04 -40.68
CA LEU A 7 20.10 -4.14 -39.79
C LEU A 7 19.31 -4.90 -38.70
N MET A 8 18.76 -6.08 -39.02
CA MET A 8 18.03 -6.89 -38.04
C MET A 8 18.96 -7.51 -36.98
N ILE A 9 20.19 -7.87 -37.36
CA ILE A 9 21.23 -8.37 -36.43
C ILE A 9 21.74 -7.25 -35.51
N ILE A 10 21.92 -6.03 -36.04
CA ILE A 10 22.36 -4.87 -35.23
C ILE A 10 21.27 -4.45 -34.22
N SER A 11 19.98 -4.51 -34.59
CA SER A 11 18.87 -4.21 -33.67
C SER A 11 18.63 -5.29 -32.61
N PHE A 12 18.90 -6.57 -32.91
CA PHE A 12 18.85 -7.63 -31.89
C PHE A 12 20.03 -7.57 -30.93
N ALA A 13 21.22 -7.19 -31.42
CA ALA A 13 22.40 -7.03 -30.58
C ALA A 13 22.27 -5.86 -29.58
N THR A 14 21.64 -4.74 -29.96
CA THR A 14 21.41 -3.62 -29.03
C THR A 14 20.35 -3.93 -27.97
N ILE A 15 19.35 -4.75 -28.28
CA ILE A 15 18.33 -5.20 -27.30
C ILE A 15 18.93 -6.23 -26.33
N LEU A 16 19.79 -7.15 -26.81
CA LEU A 16 20.50 -8.11 -25.95
C LEU A 16 21.54 -7.43 -25.04
N ILE A 17 22.22 -6.39 -25.53
CA ILE A 17 23.14 -5.59 -24.71
C ILE A 17 22.37 -4.77 -23.66
N ALA A 18 21.23 -4.17 -24.01
CA ALA A 18 20.38 -3.46 -23.05
C ALA A 18 19.74 -4.39 -21.99
N MET A 19 19.43 -5.64 -22.35
CA MET A 19 18.96 -6.66 -21.39
C MET A 19 20.09 -7.23 -20.52
N ALA A 20 21.32 -7.28 -21.02
CA ALA A 20 22.49 -7.70 -20.23
C ALA A 20 22.94 -6.64 -19.20
N TYR A 21 22.63 -5.35 -19.42
CA TYR A 21 22.85 -4.29 -18.42
C TYR A 21 21.69 -4.11 -17.43
N ALA A 22 20.60 -4.88 -17.56
CA ALA A 22 19.51 -4.88 -16.60
C ALA A 22 19.71 -5.88 -15.44
N GLN A 23 20.87 -6.55 -15.38
CA GLN A 23 21.29 -7.33 -14.21
C GLN A 23 22.17 -6.50 -13.28
N ASP A 24 21.64 -6.28 -12.08
CA ASP A 24 22.36 -6.30 -10.81
C ASP A 24 23.51 -5.29 -10.62
N THR A 25 23.25 -4.01 -10.80
CA THR A 25 23.86 -3.05 -9.87
C THR A 25 22.77 -2.57 -8.93
N ALA A 26 22.77 -3.13 -7.70
CA ALA A 26 21.98 -2.55 -6.62
C ALA A 26 22.26 -1.03 -6.57
N LEU A 27 21.24 -0.22 -6.31
CA LEU A 27 21.33 1.25 -6.25
C LEU A 27 22.50 1.75 -5.37
N TYR A 28 22.96 0.89 -4.44
CA TYR A 28 24.01 1.14 -3.46
C TYR A 28 25.32 0.34 -3.68
N GLY A 29 25.46 -0.38 -4.80
CA GLY A 29 26.65 -1.16 -5.15
C GLY A 29 26.80 -2.52 -4.45
N GLU A 30 27.83 -3.27 -4.84
CA GLU A 30 28.14 -4.60 -4.31
C GLU A 30 28.64 -4.55 -2.84
N PRO A 31 28.30 -5.54 -2.00
CA PRO A 31 28.77 -5.63 -0.62
C PRO A 31 30.29 -5.71 -0.55
N LYS A 32 30.89 -4.90 0.32
CA LYS A 32 32.30 -5.07 0.72
C LYS A 32 32.50 -6.00 1.92
N GLY A 33 31.43 -6.32 2.66
CA GLY A 33 31.47 -7.16 3.86
C GLY A 33 30.80 -8.53 3.65
N LYS A 34 31.34 -9.57 4.29
CA LYS A 34 30.69 -10.89 4.37
C LYS A 34 29.69 -10.91 5.55
N PRO A 35 28.45 -11.38 5.35
CA PRO A 35 27.50 -11.60 6.45
C PRO A 35 28.06 -12.54 7.52
N SER A 36 27.62 -12.39 8.77
CA SER A 36 27.94 -13.36 9.82
C SER A 36 27.33 -14.74 9.51
N GLU A 37 28.14 -15.79 9.61
CA GLU A 37 27.70 -17.19 9.49
C GLU A 37 27.31 -17.81 10.84
N SER A 38 27.61 -17.13 11.96
CA SER A 38 27.33 -17.64 13.32
C SER A 38 25.92 -17.38 13.82
N ILE A 39 25.14 -16.57 13.10
CA ILE A 39 23.77 -16.21 13.47
C ILE A 39 22.83 -17.00 12.57
N GLU A 40 22.11 -17.95 13.17
CA GLU A 40 21.07 -18.68 12.47
C GLU A 40 19.95 -17.72 12.04
N ARG A 41 19.66 -17.72 10.74
CA ARG A 41 18.64 -16.86 10.14
C ARG A 41 17.28 -17.52 10.35
N ILE A 42 16.52 -17.00 11.31
CA ILE A 42 15.15 -17.45 11.56
C ILE A 42 14.22 -16.61 10.68
N LYS A 43 13.46 -17.27 9.80
CA LYS A 43 12.32 -16.63 9.15
C LYS A 43 11.24 -16.43 10.21
N PRO A 44 10.68 -15.21 10.38
CA PRO A 44 9.54 -15.00 11.25
C PRO A 44 8.46 -16.03 10.95
N VAL A 45 7.89 -16.60 12.01
CA VAL A 45 6.86 -17.63 11.96
C VAL A 45 5.68 -17.11 11.14
N GLY A 46 5.35 -17.76 10.03
CA GLY A 46 4.15 -17.48 9.22
C GLY A 46 4.38 -17.30 7.71
N TYR A 47 5.59 -16.94 7.25
CA TYR A 47 5.88 -16.73 5.82
C TYR A 47 6.61 -17.90 5.13
N THR A 48 6.71 -19.07 5.78
CA THR A 48 7.45 -20.22 5.23
C THR A 48 6.68 -21.02 4.18
N ASP A 49 5.36 -20.95 4.17
CA ASP A 49 4.56 -21.80 3.28
C ASP A 49 3.89 -20.99 2.17
N LYS A 50 4.22 -21.35 0.92
CA LYS A 50 3.46 -20.93 -0.27
C LYS A 50 2.00 -21.42 -0.22
N ASP A 51 1.63 -22.21 0.78
CA ASP A 51 0.32 -22.82 0.98
C ASP A 51 -0.80 -21.81 1.16
N TRP A 52 -0.52 -20.56 1.55
CA TRP A 52 -1.56 -19.54 1.61
C TRP A 52 -2.23 -19.29 0.25
N LYS A 53 -1.53 -19.56 -0.88
CA LYS A 53 -2.13 -19.50 -2.22
C LYS A 53 -3.11 -20.63 -2.48
N ASN A 54 -3.07 -21.70 -1.68
CA ASN A 54 -4.01 -22.81 -1.75
C ASN A 54 -5.30 -22.49 -1.00
N SER A 55 -5.26 -21.63 0.02
CA SER A 55 -6.43 -21.15 0.74
C SER A 55 -7.41 -20.35 -0.15
N ASP A 56 -8.70 -20.45 0.15
CA ASP A 56 -9.74 -19.66 -0.52
C ASP A 56 -9.72 -18.19 -0.09
N PHE A 57 -9.31 -17.95 1.15
CA PHE A 57 -9.12 -16.63 1.72
C PHE A 57 -7.91 -16.64 2.66
N TYR A 58 -7.07 -15.62 2.57
CA TYR A 58 -5.92 -15.45 3.45
C TYR A 58 -5.60 -13.97 3.62
N PHE A 59 -4.97 -13.61 4.73
CA PHE A 59 -4.46 -12.27 4.96
C PHE A 59 -3.00 -12.31 5.39
N ILE A 60 -2.24 -11.30 4.97
CA ILE A 60 -0.83 -11.12 5.24
C ILE A 60 -0.68 -9.76 5.92
N GLN A 61 -0.13 -9.78 7.12
CA GLN A 61 0.32 -8.60 7.84
C GLN A 61 1.81 -8.75 8.11
N THR A 62 2.56 -7.68 7.85
CA THR A 62 4.00 -7.63 8.11
C THR A 62 4.35 -6.31 8.75
N GLU A 63 5.46 -6.27 9.48
CA GLU A 63 6.02 -5.03 10.03
C GLU A 63 6.59 -4.12 8.93
N LEU A 64 6.67 -4.61 7.70
CA LEU A 64 7.27 -3.94 6.54
C LEU A 64 6.25 -3.08 5.78
N SER A 65 4.96 -3.20 6.07
CA SER A 65 3.89 -2.48 5.39
C SER A 65 2.84 -2.00 6.40
N PRO A 66 2.32 -0.77 6.27
CA PRO A 66 1.19 -0.32 7.08
C PRO A 66 -0.16 -0.89 6.61
N ALA A 67 -0.20 -1.59 5.48
CA ALA A 67 -1.41 -2.20 4.94
C ALA A 67 -1.51 -3.69 5.29
N THR A 68 -2.74 -4.19 5.37
CA THR A 68 -3.00 -5.64 5.35
C THR A 68 -3.26 -6.07 3.92
N LEU A 69 -2.56 -7.10 3.45
CA LEU A 69 -2.80 -7.68 2.12
C LEU A 69 -3.71 -8.90 2.27
N TYR A 70 -4.85 -8.87 1.61
CA TYR A 70 -5.74 -10.02 1.46
C TYR A 70 -5.47 -10.71 0.14
N PHE A 71 -5.60 -12.04 0.14
CA PHE A 71 -5.73 -12.86 -1.04
C PHE A 71 -7.06 -13.61 -0.96
N SER A 72 -7.88 -13.50 -2.00
CA SER A 72 -9.15 -14.20 -2.05
C SER A 72 -9.43 -14.81 -3.42
N LYS A 73 -9.83 -16.08 -3.40
CA LYS A 73 -10.38 -16.82 -4.56
C LYS A 73 -11.90 -16.64 -4.68
N THR A 74 -12.55 -16.03 -3.69
CA THR A 74 -13.99 -15.79 -3.70
C THR A 74 -14.37 -14.73 -4.72
N LYS A 75 -15.62 -14.80 -5.17
CA LYS A 75 -16.23 -13.78 -6.03
C LYS A 75 -16.75 -12.58 -5.26
N THR A 76 -16.78 -12.65 -3.94
CA THR A 76 -17.39 -11.63 -3.09
C THR A 76 -16.43 -11.25 -1.97
N LEU A 77 -16.33 -9.95 -1.69
CA LEU A 77 -15.60 -9.41 -0.55
C LEU A 77 -16.39 -8.27 0.07
N THR A 78 -16.49 -8.26 1.39
CA THR A 78 -17.07 -7.16 2.15
C THR A 78 -16.07 -6.68 3.19
N PHE A 79 -15.79 -5.39 3.18
CA PHE A 79 -14.99 -4.70 4.20
C PHE A 79 -15.91 -3.93 5.14
N PHE A 80 -15.47 -3.78 6.39
CA PHE A 80 -16.26 -3.09 7.42
C PHE A 80 -17.63 -3.73 7.65
N ALA A 81 -17.70 -5.07 7.51
CA ALA A 81 -18.88 -5.85 7.82
C ALA A 81 -19.15 -5.90 9.32
N ASN A 82 -20.41 -6.11 9.69
CA ASN A 82 -20.86 -6.43 11.05
C ASN A 82 -20.42 -5.41 12.12
N MET A 83 -20.16 -4.16 11.75
CA MET A 83 -19.75 -3.12 12.70
C MET A 83 -20.84 -2.83 13.75
N ALA A 84 -22.11 -3.00 13.36
CA ALA A 84 -23.26 -2.83 14.23
C ALA A 84 -23.22 -3.74 15.46
N ASP A 85 -22.67 -4.95 15.34
CA ASP A 85 -22.52 -5.93 16.42
C ASP A 85 -21.59 -5.40 17.54
N TYR A 86 -20.73 -4.44 17.21
CA TYR A 86 -19.82 -3.76 18.12
C TYR A 86 -20.29 -2.34 18.48
N GLY A 87 -21.53 -2.00 18.16
CA GLY A 87 -22.10 -0.68 18.42
C GLY A 87 -21.58 0.43 17.50
N LEU A 88 -20.85 0.08 16.42
CA LEU A 88 -20.26 1.01 15.47
C LEU A 88 -21.07 1.07 14.17
N GLY A 89 -21.07 2.22 13.51
CA GLY A 89 -21.58 2.39 12.16
C GLY A 89 -20.53 2.04 11.11
N ALA A 90 -20.98 1.51 9.98
CA ALA A 90 -20.20 1.35 8.76
C ALA A 90 -19.75 2.72 8.18
N PRO A 91 -18.81 2.75 7.20
CA PRO A 91 -18.43 4.00 6.57
C PRO A 91 -19.63 4.70 5.94
N THR A 92 -19.71 6.01 6.13
CA THR A 92 -20.83 6.84 5.63
C THR A 92 -20.55 7.39 4.24
N PHE A 93 -19.29 7.38 3.81
CA PHE A 93 -18.88 7.86 2.51
C PHE A 93 -17.83 6.97 1.87
N ALA A 94 -17.84 6.95 0.54
CA ALA A 94 -16.79 6.40 -0.29
C ALA A 94 -16.36 7.41 -1.38
N SER A 95 -15.16 7.22 -1.92
CA SER A 95 -14.70 7.96 -3.09
C SER A 95 -13.77 7.11 -3.97
N TYR A 96 -13.88 7.29 -5.28
CA TYR A 96 -13.00 6.72 -6.30
C TYR A 96 -12.86 7.67 -7.49
N ILE A 97 -11.86 7.44 -8.33
CA ILE A 97 -11.57 8.30 -9.49
C ILE A 97 -12.35 7.84 -10.72
N ILE A 98 -12.88 8.81 -11.46
CA ILE A 98 -13.64 8.66 -12.70
C ILE A 98 -13.06 9.55 -13.82
N ASP A 99 -13.74 9.64 -14.96
CA ASP A 99 -13.43 10.56 -16.07
C ASP A 99 -11.97 10.49 -16.57
N ASN A 100 -11.46 9.28 -16.78
CA ASN A 100 -10.07 9.02 -17.18
C ASN A 100 -9.03 9.64 -16.22
N GLY A 101 -9.29 9.61 -14.91
CA GLY A 101 -8.33 10.07 -13.91
C GLY A 101 -8.54 11.51 -13.43
N LYS A 102 -9.51 12.25 -14.00
CA LYS A 102 -9.62 13.71 -13.87
C LYS A 102 -10.52 14.18 -12.74
N SER A 103 -11.55 13.40 -12.42
CA SER A 103 -12.55 13.76 -11.42
C SER A 103 -12.66 12.65 -10.39
N GLN A 104 -13.11 12.99 -9.19
CA GLN A 104 -13.50 12.01 -8.19
C GLN A 104 -15.02 11.93 -8.10
N LYS A 105 -15.51 10.75 -7.75
CA LYS A 105 -16.91 10.53 -7.42
C LYS A 105 -17.01 10.28 -5.93
N ILE A 106 -17.69 11.16 -5.22
CA ILE A 106 -17.99 10.99 -3.80
C ILE A 106 -19.37 10.36 -3.69
N ILE A 107 -19.46 9.30 -2.89
CA ILE A 107 -20.64 8.46 -2.70
C ILE A 107 -21.03 8.56 -1.23
N LYS A 108 -22.30 8.85 -0.95
CA LYS A 108 -22.84 8.66 0.39
C LYS A 108 -23.35 7.22 0.51
N SER A 109 -23.27 6.63 1.70
CA SER A 109 -23.81 5.30 1.98
C SER A 109 -25.29 5.22 1.54
N GLY A 110 -25.61 4.18 0.77
CA GLY A 110 -26.91 3.99 0.10
C GLY A 110 -26.99 4.49 -1.35
N ASP A 111 -26.08 5.37 -1.78
CA ASP A 111 -26.05 5.87 -3.17
C ASP A 111 -25.46 4.84 -4.14
N GLU A 112 -25.80 4.98 -5.43
CA GLU A 112 -25.34 4.08 -6.49
C GLU A 112 -23.83 4.21 -6.75
N MET A 113 -23.15 3.05 -6.78
CA MET A 113 -21.75 2.93 -7.19
C MET A 113 -21.66 2.13 -8.49
N ASN A 114 -20.99 2.68 -9.50
CA ASN A 114 -20.77 1.99 -10.77
C ASN A 114 -19.27 1.66 -10.95
N PRO A 115 -18.87 0.39 -10.79
CA PRO A 115 -17.47 -0.04 -10.95
C PRO A 115 -16.86 0.26 -12.32
N LYS A 116 -17.69 0.37 -13.36
CA LYS A 116 -17.21 0.63 -14.73
C LYS A 116 -16.61 2.02 -14.87
N ASP A 117 -17.02 2.97 -14.02
CA ASP A 117 -16.53 4.34 -14.03
C ASP A 117 -15.12 4.44 -13.41
N MET A 118 -14.70 3.44 -12.60
CA MET A 118 -13.44 3.48 -11.88
C MET A 118 -12.23 3.55 -12.83
N CYS A 119 -11.44 4.60 -12.70
CA CYS A 119 -10.22 4.81 -13.48
C CYS A 119 -8.94 4.44 -12.72
N GLU A 120 -9.02 4.20 -11.42
CA GLU A 120 -7.88 3.79 -10.58
C GLU A 120 -8.27 2.61 -9.68
N CYS A 121 -7.29 1.86 -9.18
CA CYS A 121 -7.50 0.60 -8.47
C CYS A 121 -8.00 0.73 -7.03
N TRP A 122 -8.44 1.91 -6.59
CA TRP A 122 -8.72 2.16 -5.17
C TRP A 122 -10.09 2.75 -4.91
N ILE A 123 -10.59 2.49 -3.69
CA ILE A 123 -11.75 3.12 -3.09
C ILE A 123 -11.35 3.61 -1.70
N LEU A 124 -11.50 4.91 -1.46
CA LEU A 124 -11.39 5.51 -0.14
C LEU A 124 -12.74 5.41 0.56
N VAL A 125 -12.77 5.08 1.85
CA VAL A 125 -13.94 5.21 2.70
C VAL A 125 -13.61 5.97 3.98
N TRP A 126 -14.60 6.65 4.56
CA TRP A 126 -14.48 7.30 5.86
C TRP A 126 -15.82 7.33 6.61
N PHE A 127 -15.76 7.60 7.91
CA PHE A 127 -16.84 7.39 8.89
C PHE A 127 -17.38 8.71 9.44
N ALA A 128 -17.18 9.83 8.75
CA ALA A 128 -17.69 11.13 9.19
C ALA A 128 -19.21 11.04 9.43
N GLY A 129 -19.62 11.31 10.68
CA GLY A 129 -21.02 11.23 11.11
C GLY A 129 -21.58 9.80 11.29
N ALA A 130 -20.77 8.76 11.21
CA ALA A 130 -21.19 7.40 11.51
C ALA A 130 -21.39 7.18 13.02
N LYS A 131 -22.36 6.33 13.40
CA LYS A 131 -22.63 5.97 14.80
C LYS A 131 -21.36 5.41 15.47
N GLY A 132 -21.05 5.86 16.69
CA GLY A 132 -19.90 5.36 17.46
C GLY A 132 -18.54 5.92 17.04
N TRP A 133 -18.52 6.83 16.06
CA TRP A 133 -17.33 7.55 15.59
C TRP A 133 -17.36 9.03 16.02
N ASP A 134 -17.91 9.32 17.20
CA ASP A 134 -18.30 10.68 17.60
C ASP A 134 -17.14 11.65 17.85
N ASN A 135 -15.96 11.13 18.18
CA ASN A 135 -14.79 11.93 18.56
C ASN A 135 -13.73 12.02 17.47
N TRP A 136 -13.67 11.01 16.61
CA TRP A 136 -12.65 10.88 15.58
C TRP A 136 -13.15 10.03 14.42
N ASP A 137 -12.51 10.21 13.27
CA ASP A 137 -12.74 9.47 12.04
C ASP A 137 -11.55 8.53 11.75
N SER A 138 -11.75 7.54 10.89
CA SER A 138 -10.74 6.58 10.45
C SER A 138 -10.86 6.34 8.96
N PRO A 139 -10.22 7.15 8.11
CA PRO A 139 -10.22 6.90 6.67
C PRO A 139 -9.41 5.66 6.29
N TRP A 140 -10.00 4.77 5.50
CA TRP A 140 -9.37 3.56 4.98
C TRP A 140 -9.41 3.54 3.45
N VAL A 141 -8.40 2.93 2.84
CA VAL A 141 -8.36 2.73 1.39
C VAL A 141 -8.30 1.24 1.09
N VAL A 142 -9.16 0.80 0.19
CA VAL A 142 -9.17 -0.54 -0.40
C VAL A 142 -8.55 -0.47 -1.79
N TYR A 143 -7.40 -1.11 -2.00
CA TYR A 143 -6.72 -1.21 -3.29
C TYR A 143 -6.95 -2.59 -3.90
N LEU A 144 -7.68 -2.64 -5.00
CA LEU A 144 -8.08 -3.84 -5.70
C LEU A 144 -7.02 -4.30 -6.69
N GLN A 145 -6.91 -5.61 -6.92
CA GLN A 145 -6.23 -6.16 -8.09
C GLN A 145 -7.18 -6.23 -9.29
N LYS A 146 -8.42 -6.65 -9.05
CA LYS A 146 -9.41 -6.93 -10.08
C LYS A 146 -10.52 -5.90 -10.10
N ARG A 147 -11.03 -5.60 -11.31
CA ARG A 147 -12.22 -4.77 -11.46
C ARG A 147 -13.44 -5.52 -10.93
N PRO A 148 -14.18 -4.94 -9.97
CA PRO A 148 -15.42 -5.54 -9.51
C PRO A 148 -16.51 -5.38 -10.58
N THR A 149 -17.46 -6.31 -10.61
CA THR A 149 -18.68 -6.22 -11.42
C THR A 149 -19.75 -5.40 -10.73
N THR A 150 -19.76 -5.37 -9.40
CA THR A 150 -20.67 -4.58 -8.57
C THR A 150 -19.91 -3.98 -7.38
N MET A 151 -20.39 -2.83 -6.89
CA MET A 151 -19.93 -2.21 -5.65
C MET A 151 -21.12 -1.67 -4.90
N LYS A 152 -21.10 -1.76 -3.57
CA LYS A 152 -22.11 -1.17 -2.71
C LYS A 152 -21.48 -0.66 -1.42
N LEU A 153 -21.85 0.54 -1.01
CA LEU A 153 -21.62 1.02 0.35
C LEU A 153 -22.98 1.17 1.03
N ASP A 154 -23.19 0.45 2.13
CA ASP A 154 -24.42 0.51 2.93
C ASP A 154 -24.11 0.29 4.43
N GLU A 155 -25.15 0.05 5.24
CA GLU A 155 -25.02 -0.24 6.67
C GLU A 155 -24.23 -1.53 6.98
N ASN A 156 -24.07 -2.43 6.01
CA ASN A 156 -23.30 -3.67 6.12
C ASN A 156 -21.85 -3.50 5.68
N GLY A 157 -21.44 -2.29 5.27
CA GLY A 157 -20.07 -1.98 4.87
C GLY A 157 -19.89 -1.79 3.37
N LEU A 158 -18.65 -1.94 2.91
CA LEU A 158 -18.26 -1.82 1.51
C LEU A 158 -18.15 -3.21 0.89
N SER A 159 -19.09 -3.55 0.00
CA SER A 159 -19.18 -4.85 -0.65
C SER A 159 -18.82 -4.79 -2.13
N PHE A 160 -18.21 -5.87 -2.61
CA PHE A 160 -17.77 -6.07 -3.99
C PHE A 160 -18.17 -7.46 -4.48
N ASP A 161 -18.69 -7.53 -5.72
CA ASP A 161 -18.70 -8.78 -6.48
C ASP A 161 -17.69 -8.70 -7.63
N PHE A 162 -17.12 -9.84 -8.01
CA PHE A 162 -16.17 -10.01 -9.10
C PHE A 162 -16.67 -11.08 -10.07
N ALA A 163 -16.24 -10.98 -11.33
CA ALA A 163 -16.58 -11.98 -12.35
C ALA A 163 -16.04 -13.39 -11.98
N ASP A 164 -14.79 -13.41 -11.49
CA ASP A 164 -14.08 -14.59 -11.01
C ASP A 164 -13.62 -14.36 -9.57
N SER A 165 -12.31 -14.40 -9.28
CA SER A 165 -11.77 -14.13 -7.95
C SER A 165 -11.43 -12.65 -7.74
N ALA A 166 -11.58 -12.15 -6.51
CA ALA A 166 -11.08 -10.82 -6.11
C ALA A 166 -9.53 -10.69 -6.24
N GLY A 167 -8.81 -11.80 -6.10
CA GLY A 167 -7.35 -11.81 -6.16
C GLY A 167 -6.73 -11.12 -4.94
N TYR A 168 -5.73 -10.28 -5.17
CA TYR A 168 -5.10 -9.48 -4.13
C TYR A 168 -5.88 -8.20 -3.84
N VAL A 169 -6.11 -7.90 -2.57
CA VAL A 169 -6.68 -6.63 -2.12
C VAL A 169 -5.88 -6.09 -0.96
N ALA A 170 -5.34 -4.88 -1.06
CA ALA A 170 -4.64 -4.24 0.06
C ALA A 170 -5.58 -3.27 0.79
N LEU A 171 -5.63 -3.36 2.12
CA LEU A 171 -6.40 -2.48 2.99
C LEU A 171 -5.44 -1.62 3.82
N LEU A 172 -5.54 -0.31 3.67
CA LEU A 172 -4.63 0.65 4.30
C LEU A 172 -5.41 1.66 5.17
N PRO A 173 -5.10 1.81 6.47
CA PRO A 173 -5.54 2.98 7.23
C PRO A 173 -4.75 4.20 6.75
N LEU A 174 -5.40 5.14 6.05
CA LEU A 174 -4.73 6.19 5.27
C LEU A 174 -3.77 7.08 6.09
N TYR A 175 -4.09 7.24 7.38
CA TYR A 175 -3.29 8.01 8.33
C TYR A 175 -2.74 7.18 9.49
N GLY A 176 -2.77 5.84 9.37
CA GLY A 176 -2.35 4.91 10.42
C GLY A 176 -3.06 5.21 11.73
N TYR A 177 -2.28 5.42 12.80
CA TYR A 177 -2.78 5.72 14.14
C TYR A 177 -3.26 7.15 14.37
N TYR A 178 -3.03 8.07 13.43
CA TYR A 178 -3.58 9.40 13.57
C TYR A 178 -5.11 9.33 13.43
N LYS A 179 -5.80 9.95 14.39
CA LYS A 179 -7.27 9.99 14.49
C LYS A 179 -7.75 11.38 14.08
N PRO A 180 -8.06 11.63 12.80
CA PRO A 180 -8.70 12.87 12.38
C PRO A 180 -9.90 13.17 13.28
N PRO A 181 -10.09 14.42 13.74
CA PRO A 181 -11.25 14.76 14.55
C PRO A 181 -12.56 14.66 13.74
N GLN A 182 -13.69 14.63 14.44
CA GLN A 182 -15.00 14.96 13.86
C GLN A 182 -15.23 16.48 13.90
N LYS A 183 -16.23 16.96 13.15
CA LYS A 183 -16.62 18.39 13.15
C LYS A 183 -16.96 18.85 14.57
N GLY A 184 -16.28 19.89 15.05
CA GLY A 184 -16.47 20.43 16.40
C GLY A 184 -15.81 19.62 17.52
N LYS A 185 -14.96 18.63 17.17
CA LYS A 185 -14.20 17.78 18.10
C LYS A 185 -12.69 17.91 17.91
N GLU A 186 -12.22 19.07 17.46
CA GLU A 186 -10.82 19.36 17.14
C GLU A 186 -9.95 19.57 18.41
N TYR A 187 -9.92 18.58 19.31
CA TYR A 187 -9.27 18.64 20.63
C TYR A 187 -7.82 19.13 20.57
N LEU A 188 -7.00 18.56 19.68
CA LEU A 188 -5.59 18.92 19.57
C LEU A 188 -5.43 20.41 19.24
N SER A 189 -6.15 20.89 18.23
CA SER A 189 -6.08 22.29 17.81
C SER A 189 -6.63 23.24 18.87
N SER A 190 -7.72 22.88 19.56
CA SER A 190 -8.31 23.72 20.62
C SER A 190 -7.44 23.84 21.88
N HIS A 191 -6.49 22.93 22.07
CA HIS A 191 -5.56 22.93 23.21
C HIS A 191 -4.12 23.32 22.81
N GLY A 192 -3.91 23.85 21.60
CA GLY A 192 -2.59 24.26 21.12
C GLY A 192 -1.60 23.10 20.91
N LEU A 193 -2.10 21.86 20.76
CA LEU A 193 -1.29 20.68 20.49
C LEU A 193 -1.11 20.49 18.97
N PRO A 194 0.00 19.87 18.52
CA PRO A 194 0.24 19.61 17.11
C PRO A 194 -0.89 18.78 16.47
N SER A 195 -1.53 19.36 15.45
CA SER A 195 -2.59 18.72 14.66
C SER A 195 -2.19 18.65 13.19
N LYS A 196 -2.63 17.59 12.49
CA LYS A 196 -2.44 17.47 11.03
C LYS A 196 -3.51 18.22 10.22
N ASN A 197 -4.49 18.84 10.90
CA ASN A 197 -5.59 19.60 10.30
C ASN A 197 -6.34 18.85 9.20
N ILE A 198 -6.51 17.54 9.37
CA ILE A 198 -7.30 16.70 8.46
C ILE A 198 -8.75 16.74 8.91
N LYS A 199 -9.63 17.28 8.06
CA LYS A 199 -11.05 17.48 8.34
C LYS A 199 -11.91 16.66 7.39
N THR A 200 -12.13 15.41 7.74
CA THR A 200 -12.79 14.43 6.86
C THR A 200 -14.25 14.74 6.58
N TRP A 201 -14.92 15.51 7.43
CA TRP A 201 -16.29 15.98 7.20
C TRP A 201 -16.40 16.99 6.04
N GLU A 202 -15.31 17.64 5.62
CA GLU A 202 -15.27 18.53 4.45
C GLU A 202 -15.09 17.74 3.14
N TRP A 203 -14.79 16.44 3.22
CA TRP A 203 -14.53 15.59 2.07
C TRP A 203 -15.79 15.16 1.32
N SER A 204 -16.98 15.38 1.90
CA SER A 204 -18.25 15.15 1.22
C SER A 204 -18.40 16.01 -0.04
N ASP A 205 -17.73 17.15 -0.08
CA ASP A 205 -17.82 18.11 -1.17
C ASP A 205 -16.72 17.84 -2.20
N ASN A 206 -15.47 17.67 -1.71
CA ASN A 206 -14.31 17.41 -2.55
C ASN A 206 -13.12 16.89 -1.70
N LEU A 207 -12.48 15.77 -2.09
CA LEU A 207 -11.21 15.36 -1.48
C LEU A 207 -10.09 16.36 -1.83
N PRO A 208 -9.30 16.80 -0.84
CA PRO A 208 -8.12 17.62 -1.08
C PRO A 208 -7.08 16.90 -1.96
N SER A 209 -6.36 17.66 -2.78
CA SER A 209 -5.36 17.12 -3.73
C SER A 209 -4.23 16.36 -3.04
N ASN A 210 -3.81 16.76 -1.84
CA ASN A 210 -2.80 16.06 -1.05
C ASN A 210 -3.28 14.70 -0.53
N VAL A 211 -4.59 14.52 -0.32
CA VAL A 211 -5.21 13.23 0.03
C VAL A 211 -5.13 12.30 -1.18
N LEU A 212 -5.54 12.77 -2.36
CA LEU A 212 -5.44 12.01 -3.60
C LEU A 212 -4.00 11.62 -3.94
N ALA A 213 -3.05 12.55 -3.80
CA ALA A 213 -1.63 12.28 -4.03
C ALA A 213 -1.10 11.19 -3.10
N ARG A 214 -1.50 11.21 -1.81
CA ARG A 214 -1.14 10.17 -0.85
C ARG A 214 -1.73 8.81 -1.23
N ILE A 215 -3.00 8.75 -1.64
CA ILE A 215 -3.65 7.51 -2.05
C ILE A 215 -2.96 6.93 -3.28
N ARG A 216 -2.70 7.75 -4.30
CA ARG A 216 -1.99 7.34 -5.53
C ARG A 216 -0.58 6.85 -5.27
N TYR A 217 0.15 7.52 -4.38
CA TYR A 217 1.47 7.05 -3.93
C TYR A 217 1.39 5.63 -3.36
N TRP A 218 0.44 5.40 -2.44
CA TRP A 218 0.26 4.06 -1.85
C TRP A 218 -0.28 3.04 -2.85
N ALA A 219 -1.08 3.45 -3.83
CA ALA A 219 -1.51 2.57 -4.92
C ALA A 219 -0.31 1.96 -5.64
N MET A 220 0.70 2.79 -5.94
CA MET A 220 1.94 2.35 -6.59
C MET A 220 2.82 1.48 -5.68
N VAL A 221 2.98 1.88 -4.41
CA VAL A 221 3.78 1.14 -3.43
C VAL A 221 3.20 -0.25 -3.16
N LEU A 222 1.88 -0.35 -3.02
CA LEU A 222 1.18 -1.60 -2.70
C LEU A 222 1.03 -2.55 -3.90
N ARG A 223 1.61 -2.21 -5.08
CA ARG A 223 1.86 -3.21 -6.14
C ARG A 223 3.12 -4.02 -5.88
N GLU A 224 3.98 -3.58 -4.99
CA GLU A 224 5.16 -4.31 -4.51
C GLU A 224 5.04 -4.46 -2.99
N PHE A 225 4.25 -5.44 -2.54
CA PHE A 225 3.95 -5.62 -1.12
C PHE A 225 5.08 -6.40 -0.42
N PRO A 226 5.82 -5.81 0.54
CA PRO A 226 6.94 -6.47 1.20
C PRO A 226 6.44 -7.51 2.21
N ILE A 227 6.96 -8.73 2.09
CA ILE A 227 6.53 -9.88 2.90
C ILE A 227 7.61 -10.43 3.81
N TYR A 228 8.87 -10.13 3.50
CA TYR A 228 10.01 -10.62 4.26
C TYR A 228 11.18 -9.67 4.09
N CYS A 229 11.97 -9.51 5.14
CA CYS A 229 13.24 -8.81 5.14
C CYS A 229 14.24 -9.69 5.87
N GLU A 230 15.40 -9.85 5.27
CA GLU A 230 16.55 -10.49 5.90
C GLU A 230 17.65 -9.45 6.10
N ASP A 231 18.12 -9.35 7.34
CA ASP A 231 19.18 -8.45 7.71
C ASP A 231 20.51 -9.21 7.85
N SER A 232 21.59 -8.58 7.40
CA SER A 232 22.96 -8.97 7.68
C SER A 232 23.74 -7.73 8.10
N PHE A 233 24.82 -7.90 8.86
CA PHE A 233 25.67 -6.78 9.22
C PHE A 233 27.14 -7.08 9.01
N SER A 234 27.93 -6.02 8.87
CA SER A 234 29.38 -6.04 8.91
C SER A 234 29.90 -4.81 9.63
N ILE A 235 31.12 -4.89 10.17
CA ILE A 235 31.76 -3.78 10.88
C ILE A 235 32.92 -3.29 10.02
N ASN A 236 32.90 -2.01 9.64
CA ASN A 236 34.07 -1.35 9.08
C ASN A 236 34.80 -0.64 10.23
N ARG A 237 35.93 -1.21 10.65
CA ARG A 237 36.72 -0.71 11.78
C ARG A 237 37.53 0.53 11.44
N THR A 238 37.82 0.78 10.17
CA THR A 238 38.60 1.94 9.74
C THR A 238 37.80 3.24 9.87
N ASN A 239 36.49 3.17 9.67
CA ASN A 239 35.58 4.31 9.75
C ASN A 239 34.61 4.21 10.95
N ASP A 240 34.88 3.29 11.88
CA ASP A 240 34.06 3.00 13.06
C ASP A 240 32.55 2.93 12.77
N SER A 241 32.17 2.13 11.76
CA SER A 241 30.78 2.03 11.31
C SER A 241 30.25 0.59 11.30
N VAL A 242 28.96 0.47 11.61
CA VAL A 242 28.17 -0.75 11.38
C VAL A 242 27.42 -0.58 10.07
N ILE A 243 27.62 -1.51 9.15
CA ILE A 243 26.90 -1.59 7.88
C ILE A 243 25.83 -2.66 8.04
N VAL A 244 24.57 -2.25 8.03
CA VAL A 244 23.42 -3.15 7.98
C VAL A 244 22.96 -3.27 6.53
N ARG A 245 22.78 -4.49 6.06
CA ARG A 245 22.27 -4.80 4.73
C ARG A 245 20.97 -5.55 4.87
N GLN A 246 19.96 -5.04 4.18
CA GLN A 246 18.61 -5.60 4.17
C GLN A 246 18.31 -6.16 2.78
N SER A 247 17.80 -7.39 2.73
CA SER A 247 17.35 -8.06 1.51
C SER A 247 15.88 -8.42 1.68
N PHE A 248 15.01 -7.79 0.88
CA PHE A 248 13.58 -8.01 1.02
C PHE A 248 13.03 -8.97 -0.05
N GLN A 249 11.88 -9.54 0.25
CA GLN A 249 11.02 -10.23 -0.71
C GLN A 249 9.70 -9.47 -0.81
N TRP A 250 9.15 -9.46 -2.02
CA TRP A 250 7.90 -8.76 -2.33
C TRP A 250 6.94 -9.66 -3.08
N ILE A 251 5.64 -9.44 -2.87
CA ILE A 251 4.59 -9.89 -3.78
C ILE A 251 4.37 -8.77 -4.78
N SER A 252 4.68 -9.02 -6.04
CA SER A 252 4.38 -8.11 -7.15
C SER A 252 2.96 -8.38 -7.66
N ILE A 253 2.12 -7.34 -7.70
CA ILE A 253 0.69 -7.43 -8.02
C ILE A 253 0.42 -6.59 -9.27
N ASN A 254 0.15 -7.26 -10.39
CA ASN A 254 -0.40 -6.60 -11.57
C ASN A 254 -1.91 -6.47 -11.42
N ASP A 255 -2.43 -5.24 -11.53
CA ASP A 255 -3.86 -4.96 -11.48
C ASP A 255 -4.45 -4.61 -12.84
N ASP A 256 -5.78 -4.64 -12.92
CA ASP A 256 -6.53 -4.38 -14.14
C ASP A 256 -6.47 -2.91 -14.59
N TRP A 257 -5.96 -2.00 -13.74
CA TRP A 257 -5.76 -0.59 -14.03
C TRP A 257 -4.35 -0.27 -14.51
N LYS A 258 -3.43 -1.25 -14.51
CA LYS A 258 -2.02 -1.09 -14.86
C LYS A 258 -1.34 -0.02 -13.99
N THR A 259 -1.68 0.02 -12.70
CA THR A 259 -1.06 0.95 -11.75
C THR A 259 0.46 0.77 -11.78
N PRO A 260 1.26 1.86 -11.92
CA PRO A 260 2.71 1.76 -11.91
C PRO A 260 3.24 1.14 -10.61
N HIS A 261 4.27 0.31 -10.71
CA HIS A 261 4.88 -0.33 -9.56
C HIS A 261 5.95 0.58 -8.96
N LEU A 262 5.92 0.78 -7.63
CA LEU A 262 6.98 1.45 -6.90
C LEU A 262 7.53 0.53 -5.80
N LYS A 263 8.70 -0.05 -6.07
CA LYS A 263 9.38 -0.91 -5.10
C LYS A 263 10.18 -0.05 -4.12
N LEU A 264 9.88 -0.17 -2.84
CA LEU A 264 10.58 0.54 -1.76
C LEU A 264 11.19 -0.46 -0.78
N ALA A 265 12.28 -0.05 -0.14
CA ALA A 265 12.86 -0.71 1.02
C ALA A 265 12.37 0.01 2.30
N PRO A 266 11.45 -0.58 3.07
CA PRO A 266 10.99 -0.01 4.33
C PRO A 266 12.16 0.12 5.32
N VAL A 267 12.29 1.30 5.91
CA VAL A 267 13.26 1.55 6.98
C VAL A 267 12.59 1.27 8.31
N SER A 268 13.28 0.55 9.21
CA SER A 268 12.73 0.28 10.54
C SER A 268 12.46 1.58 11.30
N PRO A 269 11.39 1.67 12.12
CA PRO A 269 11.06 2.90 12.83
C PRO A 269 12.21 3.48 13.68
N PRO A 270 13.02 2.66 14.40
CA PRO A 270 14.18 3.18 15.11
C PRO A 270 15.23 3.80 14.19
N LEU A 271 15.54 3.16 13.04
CA LEU A 271 16.51 3.71 12.08
C LEU A 271 16.00 5.00 11.44
N ALA A 272 14.71 5.07 11.14
CA ALA A 272 14.07 6.29 10.64
C ALA A 272 14.18 7.42 11.68
N GLN A 273 13.90 7.15 12.96
CA GLN A 273 14.04 8.14 14.03
C GLN A 273 15.48 8.61 14.20
N VAL A 274 16.44 7.69 14.26
CA VAL A 274 17.87 8.03 14.39
C VAL A 274 18.36 8.84 13.18
N SER A 275 17.86 8.56 11.97
CA SER A 275 18.21 9.34 10.78
C SER A 275 17.72 10.80 10.82
N MET A 276 16.76 11.12 11.68
CA MET A 276 16.31 12.51 11.89
C MET A 276 17.25 13.29 12.84
N ASP A 277 18.09 12.59 13.60
CA ASP A 277 19.16 13.22 14.38
C ASP A 277 20.29 13.63 13.43
N LYS A 278 20.43 14.94 13.20
CA LYS A 278 21.45 15.51 12.32
C LYS A 278 22.88 15.26 12.81
N THR A 279 23.06 14.85 14.06
CA THR A 279 24.37 14.57 14.65
C THR A 279 24.74 13.10 14.59
N PHE A 280 23.76 12.19 14.42
CA PHE A 280 24.01 10.76 14.30
C PHE A 280 24.24 10.40 12.82
N PRO A 281 25.39 9.81 12.45
CA PRO A 281 25.78 9.63 11.05
C PRO A 281 25.11 8.42 10.39
N VAL A 282 23.78 8.45 10.20
CA VAL A 282 23.07 7.44 9.38
C VAL A 282 23.25 7.75 7.90
N LYS A 283 23.53 6.71 7.10
CA LYS A 283 23.55 6.77 5.62
C LYS A 283 22.75 5.59 5.07
N PHE A 284 21.93 5.85 4.07
CA PHE A 284 21.15 4.85 3.34
C PHE A 284 21.76 4.60 1.97
#